data_AF-A0A959HD83-F1
#
_entry.id   AF-A0A959HD83-F1
#
_cell.length_a   1.000
_cell.length_b   1.000
_cell.length_c   1.000
_cell.angle_alpha   90.00
_cell.angle_beta   90.00
_cell.angle_gamma   90.00
#
_symmetry.space_group_name_H-M   'P 1'
#
loop_
_entity.id
_entity.type
_entity.pdbx_description
1 polymer ?
#
loop_
_entity_poly.entity_id
_entity_poly.type
_entity_poly.pdbx_seq_one_letter_code
_entity_poly.pdbx_strand_id
1 'polypeptide(L)'
;MTSVIAYAVLAIYTVALLYITVYCLMQFSLLYHYKKHQRDVEQPSAEPDIRRRAFAREVAVAAAPNHKHANARRQNAEVGLLEEEEEKPAFPFVTVQLPIYNEMYVVERLIDNIARFDYPRECFEIHVLDDSTDETVDIVRRKVQEYKAKGLQIEQIRREKRQGFKAGALR
;
A
#
# COMPACT_ATOMS: atom_id res chain seq x y z
N MET A 1 35.90 28.31 -42.34
CA MET A 1 35.51 26.91 -42.04
C MET A 1 35.37 26.68 -40.54
N THR A 2 36.39 27.01 -39.74
CA THR A 2 36.35 26.92 -38.25
C THR A 2 35.20 27.69 -37.60
N SER A 3 34.90 28.92 -38.04
CA SER A 3 33.79 29.70 -37.49
C SER A 3 32.43 29.06 -37.76
N VAL A 4 32.21 28.48 -38.94
CA VAL A 4 30.96 27.81 -39.29
C VAL A 4 30.75 26.57 -38.42
N ILE A 5 31.82 25.79 -38.19
CA ILE A 5 31.80 24.64 -37.30
C ILE A 5 31.52 25.08 -35.85
N ALA A 6 32.14 26.17 -35.39
CA ALA A 6 31.93 26.70 -34.05
C ALA A 6 30.46 27.14 -33.82
N TYR A 7 29.85 27.83 -34.78
CA TYR A 7 28.44 28.21 -34.70
C TYR A 7 27.51 27.00 -34.76
N ALA A 8 27.83 25.98 -35.56
CA ALA A 8 27.06 24.74 -35.61
C ALA A 8 27.09 23.99 -34.27
N VAL A 9 28.26 23.88 -33.64
CA VAL A 9 28.42 23.27 -32.32
C VAL A 9 27.64 24.06 -31.27
N LEU A 10 27.80 25.39 -31.23
CA LEU A 10 27.08 26.25 -30.29
C LEU A 10 25.55 26.11 -30.45
N ALA A 11 25.05 26.09 -31.69
CA ALA A 11 23.63 25.89 -31.96
C ALA A 11 23.13 24.54 -31.41
N ILE A 12 23.86 23.44 -31.63
CA ILE A 12 23.48 22.12 -31.10
C ILE A 12 23.44 22.13 -29.57
N TYR A 13 24.44 22.70 -28.91
CA TYR A 13 24.48 22.79 -27.45
C TYR A 13 23.34 23.64 -26.89
N THR A 14 23.02 24.77 -27.52
CA THR A 14 21.91 25.63 -27.06
C THR A 14 20.57 24.92 -27.18
N VAL A 15 20.32 24.19 -28.27
CA VAL A 15 19.10 23.39 -28.45
C VAL A 15 19.03 22.26 -27.42
N ALA A 16 20.13 21.55 -27.17
CA ALA A 16 20.18 20.49 -26.18
C ALA A 16 19.93 21.01 -24.75
N LEU A 17 20.56 22.12 -24.37
CA LEU A 17 20.36 22.75 -23.06
C LEU A 17 18.92 23.25 -22.88
N LEU A 18 18.33 23.84 -23.92
CA LEU A 18 16.93 24.27 -23.89
C LEU A 18 15.99 23.07 -23.72
N TYR A 19 16.23 21.98 -24.45
CA TYR A 19 15.45 20.74 -24.32
C TYR A 19 15.52 20.17 -22.89
N ILE A 20 16.73 20.06 -22.32
CA ILE A 20 16.92 19.60 -20.93
C ILE A 20 16.18 20.53 -19.95
N THR A 21 16.27 21.84 -20.15
CA THR A 21 15.61 22.83 -19.30
C THR A 21 14.08 22.66 -19.33
N VAL A 22 13.49 22.51 -20.51
CA VAL A 22 12.05 22.27 -20.65
C VAL A 22 11.64 20.94 -20.00
N TYR A 23 12.45 19.89 -20.16
CA TYR A 23 12.21 18.60 -19.52
C TYR A 23 12.22 18.71 -17.99
N CYS A 24 13.19 19.43 -17.41
CA CYS A 24 13.24 19.69 -15.97
C CYS A 24 12.02 20.49 -15.47
N LEU A 25 11.56 21.49 -16.23
CA LEU A 25 10.36 22.25 -15.89
C LEU A 25 9.09 21.38 -15.93
N MET A 26 8.98 20.47 -16.90
CA MET A 26 7.85 19.55 -16.97
C MET A 26 7.84 18.57 -15.79
N GLN A 27 9.01 18.13 -15.31
CA GLN A 27 9.11 17.29 -14.10
C GLN A 27 8.68 18.03 -12.81
N PHE A 28 8.75 19.36 -12.78
CA PHE A 28 8.21 20.16 -11.66
C PHE A 28 6.70 19.98 -11.47
N SER A 29 5.97 19.51 -12.48
CA SER A 29 4.54 19.19 -12.38
C SER A 29 4.24 18.14 -11.30
N LEU A 30 5.12 17.14 -11.11
CA LEU A 30 4.97 16.16 -10.03
C LEU A 30 5.00 16.83 -8.66
N LEU A 31 5.93 17.78 -8.45
CA LEU A 31 6.02 18.52 -7.21
C LEU A 31 4.79 19.41 -6.99
N TYR A 32 4.31 20.06 -8.05
CA TYR A 32 3.08 20.85 -8.01
C TYR A 32 1.88 19.99 -7.58
N HIS A 33 1.69 18.82 -8.19
CA HIS A 33 0.62 17.89 -7.83
C HIS A 33 0.76 17.31 -6.42
N TYR A 34 1.99 16.96 -6.01
CA TYR A 34 2.27 16.47 -4.66
C TYR A 34 1.89 17.51 -3.59
N LYS A 35 2.32 18.76 -3.74
CA LYS A 35 2.01 19.83 -2.79
C LYS A 35 0.54 20.22 -2.79
N LYS A 36 -0.13 20.14 -3.94
CA LYS A 36 -1.58 20.37 -4.03
C LYS A 36 -2.34 19.28 -3.27
N HIS A 37 -2.01 18.01 -3.46
CA HIS A 37 -2.74 16.92 -2.83
C HIS A 37 -2.54 16.84 -1.31
N GLN A 38 -1.37 17.24 -0.79
CA GLN A 38 -1.18 17.36 0.67
C GLN A 38 -2.17 18.32 1.34
N ARG A 39 -2.65 19.35 0.62
CA ARG A 39 -3.69 20.26 1.15
C ARG A 39 -5.08 19.62 1.22
N ASP A 40 -5.34 18.62 0.39
CA ASP A 40 -6.64 17.95 0.32
C ASP A 40 -6.76 16.84 1.39
N VAL A 41 -5.64 16.21 1.76
CA VAL A 41 -5.60 15.15 2.81
C VAL A 41 -5.86 15.71 4.22
N GLU A 42 -5.62 17.00 4.44
CA GLU A 42 -5.84 17.67 5.73
C GLU A 42 -7.34 17.93 6.01
N GLN A 43 -8.21 17.71 5.03
CA GLN A 43 -9.66 17.65 5.26
C GLN A 43 -10.05 16.24 5.71
N PRO A 44 -10.69 16.07 6.88
CA PRO A 44 -11.10 14.76 7.36
C PRO A 44 -12.09 14.17 6.35
N SER A 45 -11.64 13.15 5.62
CA SER A 45 -12.47 12.40 4.68
C SER A 45 -13.64 11.81 5.47
N ALA A 46 -14.86 12.12 5.02
CA ALA A 46 -16.10 11.59 5.59
C ALA A 46 -15.95 10.09 5.85
N GLU A 47 -16.33 9.68 7.06
CA GLU A 47 -16.19 8.32 7.57
C GLU A 47 -16.56 7.28 6.50
N PRO A 48 -15.63 6.36 6.13
CA PRO A 48 -15.84 5.49 4.98
C PRO A 48 -17.10 4.66 5.15
N ASP A 49 -17.91 4.54 4.09
CA ASP A 49 -19.19 3.81 4.05
C ASP A 49 -19.06 2.37 4.61
N ILE A 50 -17.87 1.78 4.52
CA ILE A 50 -17.53 0.48 5.09
C ILE A 50 -17.66 0.46 6.63
N ARG A 51 -17.19 1.49 7.34
CA ARG A 51 -17.37 1.62 8.80
C ARG A 51 -18.84 1.78 9.18
N ARG A 52 -19.61 2.54 8.38
CA ARG A 52 -21.07 2.66 8.58
C ARG A 52 -21.79 1.33 8.40
N ARG A 53 -21.41 0.54 7.38
CA ARG A 53 -21.98 -0.80 7.16
C ARG A 53 -21.56 -1.80 8.23
N ALA A 54 -20.29 -1.79 8.65
CA ALA A 54 -19.78 -2.64 9.71
C ALA A 54 -20.47 -2.32 11.05
N PHE A 55 -20.55 -1.04 11.42
CA PHE A 55 -21.25 -0.59 12.63
C PHE A 55 -22.74 -0.87 12.58
N ALA A 56 -23.43 -0.59 11.46
CA ALA A 56 -24.83 -0.93 11.29
C ALA A 56 -25.08 -2.44 11.40
N ARG A 57 -24.15 -3.27 10.91
CA ARG A 57 -24.20 -4.73 11.05
C ARG A 57 -23.97 -5.17 12.50
N GLU A 58 -23.00 -4.59 13.19
CA GLU A 58 -22.71 -4.88 14.61
C GLU A 58 -23.91 -4.50 15.51
N VAL A 59 -24.52 -3.34 15.27
CA VAL A 59 -25.76 -2.92 15.94
C VAL A 59 -26.93 -3.85 15.61
N ALA A 60 -27.05 -4.31 14.35
CA ALA A 60 -28.10 -5.26 13.96
C ALA A 60 -27.93 -6.64 14.62
N VAL A 61 -26.69 -7.13 14.76
CA VAL A 61 -26.38 -8.39 15.46
C VAL A 61 -26.66 -8.26 16.96
N ALA A 62 -26.26 -7.15 17.59
CA ALA A 62 -26.55 -6.89 19.00
C ALA A 62 -28.05 -6.71 19.30
N ALA A 63 -28.84 -6.26 18.33
CA ALA A 63 -30.28 -6.09 18.45
C ALA A 63 -31.10 -7.35 18.11
N ALA A 64 -30.47 -8.42 17.61
CA ALA A 64 -31.17 -9.66 17.29
C ALA A 64 -31.68 -10.37 18.57
N PRO A 65 -32.95 -10.81 18.62
CA PRO A 65 -33.49 -11.43 19.82
C PRO A 65 -32.79 -12.76 20.14
N ASN A 66 -32.36 -12.89 21.39
CA ASN A 66 -31.65 -14.05 21.92
C ASN A 66 -32.59 -15.28 21.92
N HIS A 67 -32.52 -16.10 20.87
CA HIS A 67 -33.42 -17.25 20.70
C HIS A 67 -32.95 -18.43 21.59
N LYS A 68 -33.03 -18.26 22.91
CA LYS A 68 -32.87 -19.36 23.88
C LYS A 68 -34.23 -19.93 24.25
N HIS A 69 -34.43 -21.18 23.87
CA HIS A 69 -35.50 -22.12 24.26
C HIS A 69 -36.87 -21.98 23.58
N ALA A 70 -37.09 -22.81 22.56
CA ALA A 70 -38.43 -23.34 22.26
C ALA A 70 -38.33 -24.81 21.77
N ASN A 71 -38.61 -25.71 22.72
CA ASN A 71 -39.12 -27.07 22.57
C ASN A 71 -38.29 -28.18 21.89
N ALA A 72 -37.67 -28.97 22.79
CA ALA A 72 -37.54 -30.41 22.67
C ALA A 72 -38.89 -31.08 22.36
N ARG A 73 -39.11 -31.49 21.10
CA ARG A 73 -40.00 -32.59 20.63
C ARG A 73 -40.30 -32.37 19.15
N ARG A 74 -39.32 -32.70 18.30
CA ARG A 74 -39.46 -33.01 16.86
C ARG A 74 -38.12 -33.61 16.42
N GLN A 75 -37.79 -34.73 17.06
CA GLN A 75 -36.73 -35.61 16.61
C GLN A 75 -37.22 -36.30 15.33
N ASN A 76 -36.35 -36.36 14.31
CA ASN A 76 -36.45 -37.14 13.08
C ASN A 76 -37.24 -36.50 11.92
N ALA A 77 -36.62 -35.60 11.14
CA ALA A 77 -36.95 -35.41 9.71
C ALA A 77 -35.95 -34.54 8.92
N GLU A 78 -35.18 -33.65 9.53
CA GLU A 78 -34.27 -32.75 8.80
C GLU A 78 -32.84 -32.93 9.28
N VAL A 79 -32.16 -33.93 8.74
CA VAL A 79 -30.70 -33.88 8.57
C VAL A 79 -30.46 -33.23 7.21
N GLY A 80 -30.99 -32.02 7.03
CA GLY A 80 -30.60 -31.11 5.97
C GLY A 80 -29.42 -30.32 6.51
N LEU A 81 -28.33 -30.28 5.76
CA LEU A 81 -27.09 -29.61 6.14
C LEU A 81 -27.41 -28.22 6.72
N LEU A 82 -27.18 -28.07 8.03
CA LEU A 82 -26.90 -26.77 8.59
C LEU A 82 -25.51 -26.42 8.06
N GLU A 83 -25.48 -25.77 6.89
CA GLU A 83 -24.32 -24.98 6.51
C GLU A 83 -24.14 -23.98 7.65
N GLU A 84 -23.14 -24.22 8.50
CA GLU A 84 -22.66 -23.19 9.40
C GLU A 84 -22.31 -22.00 8.50
N GLU A 85 -23.13 -20.94 8.51
CA GLU A 85 -22.79 -19.70 7.85
C GLU A 85 -21.49 -19.22 8.52
N GLU A 86 -20.34 -19.59 7.95
CA GLU A 86 -19.03 -19.09 8.37
C GLU A 86 -19.15 -17.58 8.39
N GLU A 87 -19.04 -17.01 9.59
CA GLU A 87 -19.18 -15.60 9.84
C GLU A 87 -18.08 -14.86 9.07
N LYS A 88 -18.38 -14.44 7.84
CA LYS A 88 -17.40 -13.77 6.99
C LYS A 88 -16.89 -12.53 7.71
N PRO A 89 -15.55 -12.39 7.85
CA PRO A 89 -14.97 -11.27 8.55
C PRO A 89 -15.46 -9.96 7.92
N ALA A 90 -15.69 -8.94 8.75
CA ALA A 90 -16.20 -7.65 8.29
C ALA A 90 -15.29 -6.99 7.23
N PHE A 91 -14.02 -7.37 7.21
CA PHE A 91 -12.99 -6.91 6.29
C PHE A 91 -12.26 -8.11 5.66
N PRO A 92 -11.96 -8.07 4.34
CA PRO A 92 -11.11 -9.08 3.72
C PRO A 92 -9.68 -9.01 4.28
N PHE A 93 -8.95 -10.12 4.24
CA PHE A 93 -7.51 -10.07 4.52
C PHE A 93 -6.78 -9.41 3.33
N VAL A 94 -5.89 -8.46 3.61
CA VAL A 94 -5.16 -7.68 2.58
C VAL A 94 -3.66 -7.73 2.82
N THR A 95 -2.92 -8.09 1.78
CA THR A 95 -1.46 -8.02 1.73
C THR A 95 -1.02 -6.81 0.90
N VAL A 96 -0.23 -5.92 1.48
CA VAL A 96 0.41 -4.80 0.75
C VAL A 96 1.84 -5.19 0.41
N GLN A 97 2.11 -5.36 -0.89
CA GLN A 97 3.44 -5.68 -1.39
C GLN A 97 4.17 -4.41 -1.86
N LEU A 98 5.39 -4.21 -1.37
CA LEU A 98 6.25 -3.06 -1.64
C LEU A 98 7.52 -3.51 -2.35
N PRO A 99 7.51 -3.63 -3.69
CA PRO A 99 8.72 -3.87 -4.46
C PRO A 99 9.58 -2.62 -4.53
N ILE A 100 10.79 -2.69 -3.94
CA ILE A 100 11.74 -1.58 -3.84
C ILE A 100 13.13 -1.96 -4.37
N TYR A 101 13.86 -0.97 -4.90
CA TYR A 101 15.23 -1.11 -5.37
C TYR A 101 15.99 0.22 -5.27
N ASN A 102 16.97 0.31 -4.38
CA ASN A 102 17.82 1.49 -4.16
C ASN A 102 17.01 2.78 -3.89
N GLU A 103 16.08 2.70 -2.94
CA GLU A 103 15.11 3.77 -2.60
C GLU A 103 15.37 4.40 -1.21
N MET A 104 16.64 4.50 -0.79
CA MET A 104 17.02 4.92 0.57
C MET A 104 16.39 6.25 1.05
N TYR A 105 16.16 7.21 0.15
CA TYR A 105 15.61 8.53 0.50
C TYR A 105 14.10 8.56 0.76
N VAL A 106 13.38 7.52 0.36
CA VAL A 106 11.90 7.50 0.41
C VAL A 106 11.35 6.32 1.20
N VAL A 107 12.14 5.26 1.38
CA VAL A 107 11.68 3.99 1.94
C VAL A 107 11.15 4.10 3.37
N GLU A 108 11.76 4.92 4.23
CA GLU A 108 11.27 5.10 5.60
C GLU A 108 9.87 5.72 5.61
N ARG A 109 9.70 6.83 4.87
CA ARG A 109 8.41 7.50 4.69
C ARG A 109 7.36 6.58 4.07
N LEU A 110 7.78 5.74 3.11
CA LEU A 110 6.87 4.79 2.47
C LEU A 110 6.31 3.80 3.49
N ILE A 111 7.19 3.14 4.24
CA ILE A 111 6.80 2.17 5.29
C ILE A 111 5.95 2.86 6.36
N ASP A 112 6.32 4.06 6.80
CA ASP A 112 5.60 4.81 7.81
C ASP A 112 4.15 5.12 7.41
N ASN A 113 3.92 5.50 6.16
CA ASN A 113 2.57 5.80 5.68
C ASN A 113 1.70 4.55 5.55
N ILE A 114 2.27 3.44 5.12
CA ILE A 114 1.54 2.18 4.98
C ILE A 114 1.18 1.63 6.36
N ALA A 115 2.08 1.76 7.33
CA ALA A 115 1.79 1.40 8.71
C ALA A 115 0.71 2.26 9.38
N ARG A 116 0.32 3.39 8.76
CA ARG A 116 -0.77 4.28 9.19
C ARG A 116 -2.08 4.04 8.45
N PHE A 117 -2.17 3.01 7.60
CA PHE A 117 -3.41 2.67 6.93
C PHE A 117 -4.53 2.45 7.95
N ASP A 118 -5.69 3.04 7.68
CA ASP A 118 -6.89 2.84 8.48
C ASP A 118 -7.54 1.49 8.10
N TYR A 119 -6.92 0.41 8.58
CA TYR A 119 -7.36 -0.97 8.37
C TYR A 119 -7.12 -1.80 9.63
N PRO A 120 -8.00 -2.77 9.95
CA PRO A 120 -7.77 -3.70 11.06
C PRO A 120 -6.42 -4.42 10.92
N ARG A 121 -5.61 -4.44 11.99
CA ARG A 121 -4.22 -4.94 11.96
C ARG A 121 -4.16 -6.46 11.81
N GLU A 122 -5.21 -7.14 12.25
CA GLU A 122 -5.44 -8.57 12.13
C GLU A 122 -5.81 -8.99 10.70
N CYS A 123 -6.33 -8.07 9.89
CA CYS A 123 -6.70 -8.31 8.49
C CYS A 123 -5.68 -7.72 7.50
N PHE A 124 -4.47 -7.38 7.96
CA PHE A 124 -3.51 -6.59 7.20
C PHE A 124 -2.08 -7.06 7.40
N GLU A 125 -1.37 -7.31 6.32
CA GLU A 125 0.07 -7.58 6.33
C GLU A 125 0.83 -6.77 5.27
N ILE A 126 2.12 -6.54 5.51
CA ILE A 126 3.00 -5.78 4.62
C ILE A 126 4.20 -6.64 4.23
N HIS A 127 4.44 -6.80 2.93
CA HIS A 127 5.65 -7.44 2.42
C HIS A 127 6.53 -6.42 1.72
N VAL A 128 7.73 -6.17 2.26
CA VAL A 128 8.75 -5.34 1.62
C VAL A 128 9.64 -6.23 0.77
N LEU A 129 9.43 -6.19 -0.55
CA LEU A 129 10.17 -7.00 -1.52
C LEU A 129 11.40 -6.21 -1.96
N ASP A 130 12.52 -6.46 -1.29
CA ASP A 130 13.71 -5.63 -1.37
C ASP A 130 14.84 -6.29 -2.18
N ASP A 131 15.01 -5.81 -3.41
CA ASP A 131 16.10 -6.22 -4.30
C ASP A 131 17.32 -5.28 -4.22
N SER A 132 17.34 -4.34 -3.28
CA SER A 132 18.39 -3.32 -3.21
C SER A 132 19.76 -3.92 -2.87
N THR A 133 20.80 -3.23 -3.34
CA THR A 133 22.21 -3.60 -3.10
C THR A 133 22.98 -2.50 -2.36
N ASP A 134 22.29 -1.43 -1.95
CA ASP A 134 22.83 -0.28 -1.23
C ASP A 134 22.31 -0.25 0.23
N GLU A 135 22.50 0.88 0.92
CA GLU A 135 22.10 1.10 2.31
C GLU A 135 20.59 0.97 2.55
N THR A 136 19.77 0.96 1.49
CA THR A 136 18.31 0.76 1.58
C THR A 136 17.98 -0.51 2.37
N VAL A 137 18.77 -1.57 2.20
CA VAL A 137 18.53 -2.87 2.84
C VAL A 137 18.51 -2.77 4.37
N ASP A 138 19.44 -2.01 4.93
CA ASP A 138 19.58 -1.87 6.38
C ASP A 138 18.53 -0.91 6.95
N ILE A 139 18.19 0.13 6.19
CA ILE A 139 17.10 1.05 6.52
C ILE A 139 15.77 0.30 6.62
N VAL A 140 15.47 -0.52 5.61
CA VAL A 140 14.26 -1.37 5.58
C VAL A 140 14.25 -2.32 6.76
N ARG A 141 15.36 -3.04 7.00
CA ARG A 141 15.45 -4.00 8.10
C ARG A 141 15.13 -3.36 9.44
N ARG A 142 15.71 -2.18 9.72
CA ARG A 142 15.47 -1.41 10.94
C ARG A 142 13.99 -1.03 11.09
N LYS A 143 13.37 -0.49 10.03
CA LYS A 143 11.95 -0.10 10.04
C LYS A 143 11.01 -1.29 10.21
N VAL A 144 11.30 -2.41 9.55
CA VAL A 144 10.53 -3.66 9.67
C VAL A 144 10.56 -4.15 11.12
N GLN A 145 11.74 -4.18 11.77
CA GLN A 145 11.84 -4.58 13.18
C GLN A 145 11.11 -3.63 14.13
N GLU A 146 11.20 -2.32 13.89
CA GLU A 146 10.46 -1.32 14.66
C GLU A 146 8.95 -1.56 14.61
N TYR A 147 8.40 -1.84 13.43
CA TYR A 147 6.96 -2.08 13.26
C TYR A 147 6.50 -3.47 13.68
N LYS A 148 7.34 -4.50 13.52
CA LYS A 148 7.11 -5.83 14.14
C LYS A 148 6.96 -5.69 15.65
N ALA A 149 7.82 -4.91 16.31
CA ALA A 149 7.73 -4.65 17.75
C ALA A 149 6.45 -3.90 18.16
N LYS A 150 5.85 -3.12 17.25
CA LYS A 150 4.55 -2.45 17.44
C LYS A 150 3.35 -3.35 17.11
N GLY A 151 3.59 -4.63 16.82
CA GLY A 151 2.55 -5.63 16.52
C GLY A 151 1.98 -5.54 15.10
N LEU A 152 2.68 -4.92 14.14
CA LEU A 152 2.31 -5.04 12.72
C LEU A 152 2.86 -6.33 12.12
N GLN A 153 2.05 -6.97 11.28
CA GLN A 153 2.51 -8.05 10.41
C GLN A 153 3.26 -7.41 9.22
N ILE A 154 4.58 -7.35 9.30
CA ILE A 154 5.43 -6.75 8.26
C ILE A 154 6.70 -7.57 8.07
N GLU A 155 7.06 -7.92 6.84
CA GLU A 155 8.25 -8.73 6.56
C GLU A 155 9.14 -8.10 5.46
N GLN A 156 10.46 -8.24 5.58
CA GLN A 156 11.41 -7.94 4.50
C GLN A 156 11.73 -9.25 3.78
N ILE A 157 11.37 -9.32 2.50
CA ILE A 157 11.61 -10.48 1.63
C ILE A 157 12.66 -10.06 0.60
N ARG A 158 13.74 -10.83 0.49
CA ARG A 158 14.81 -10.59 -0.47
C ARG A 158 14.96 -11.77 -1.41
N ARG A 159 15.28 -11.49 -2.67
CA ARG A 159 15.52 -12.53 -3.69
C ARG A 159 17.01 -12.73 -3.88
N GLU A 160 17.44 -13.98 -4.03
CA GLU A 160 18.84 -14.30 -4.35
C GLU A 160 19.20 -13.95 -5.80
N LYS A 161 18.23 -14.01 -6.72
CA LYS A 161 18.41 -13.70 -8.15
C LYS A 161 17.31 -12.79 -8.65
N ARG A 162 17.71 -11.65 -9.24
CA ARG A 162 16.80 -10.66 -9.84
C ARG A 162 16.34 -11.11 -11.22
N GLN A 163 15.36 -12.01 -11.28
CA GLN A 163 14.64 -12.31 -12.53
C GLN A 163 13.29 -11.58 -12.57
N GLY A 164 12.94 -10.99 -13.71
CA GLY A 164 11.64 -10.34 -13.93
C GLY A 164 11.45 -8.94 -13.32
N PHE A 165 12.48 -8.32 -12.74
CA PHE A 165 12.42 -6.96 -12.17
C PHE A 165 11.20 -6.75 -11.24
N LYS A 166 10.45 -5.65 -11.42
CA LYS A 166 9.28 -5.28 -10.60
C LYS A 166 8.11 -6.25 -10.77
N ALA A 167 7.89 -6.75 -11.99
CA ALA A 167 6.82 -7.72 -12.26
C ALA A 167 7.12 -9.10 -11.67
N GLY A 168 8.41 -9.49 -11.61
CA GLY A 168 8.84 -10.73 -10.98
C GLY A 168 8.85 -10.70 -9.46
N ALA A 169 8.77 -9.52 -8.83
CA ALA A 169 8.66 -9.41 -7.38
C ALA A 169 7.24 -9.77 -6.89
N LEU A 170 6.21 -9.51 -7.71
CA LEU A 170 4.80 -9.69 -7.37
C LEU A 170 4.23 -11.07 -7.78
N ARG A 171 5.08 -12.02 -8.17
CA ARG A 171 4.69 -13.38 -8.58
C ARG A 171 4.84 -14.38 -7.45
#